data_AF-Q0IUK0-F1
#
_entry.id   AF-Q0IUK0-F1
#
_cell.length_a   1.000
_cell.length_b   1.000
_cell.length_c   1.000
_cell.angle_alpha   90.00
_cell.angle_beta   90.00
_cell.angle_gamma   90.00
#
_symmetry.space_group_name_H-M   'P 1'
#
loop_
_entity.id
_entity.type
_entity.pdbx_description
1 polymer ?
#
loop_
_entity_poly.entity_id
_entity_poly.type
_entity_poly.pdbx_seq_one_letter_code
_entity_poly.pdbx_strand_id
1 'polypeptide(L)'
;MAMAMTNTALAFFLLVAAASLLSLPPPSLAVTSPYVRPKPRATLSLLKDDDDGRKPEQVHISAVGSDKMRVTWITGGDAPATVEYGTTSGQYPFSATGSTNTYSYVLYHSGNIHDVVIGPLQPSTTYFYRCSNDTSRELRAREAGGGERDARAVDVAPERRRRGGGRRPGLDHQPRLQPGLQQVTPSIHQKFRM
;
A
#
# COMPACT_ATOMS: atom_id res chain seq x y z
N MET A 1 18.36 -38.25 67.43
CA MET A 1 17.80 -36.94 67.01
C MET A 1 18.69 -36.40 65.90
N ALA A 2 18.14 -36.19 64.72
CA ALA A 2 18.86 -35.84 63.50
C ALA A 2 19.37 -34.38 63.53
N MET A 3 20.57 -34.14 62.98
CA MET A 3 21.02 -32.80 62.63
C MET A 3 21.24 -32.76 61.13
N ALA A 4 20.24 -32.25 60.41
CA ALA A 4 20.27 -32.07 58.95
C ALA A 4 21.32 -31.01 58.60
N MET A 5 22.34 -31.44 57.86
CA MET A 5 23.52 -30.66 57.54
C MET A 5 23.20 -29.62 56.45
N THR A 6 23.07 -28.36 56.88
CA THR A 6 23.53 -27.11 56.23
C THR A 6 23.50 -27.03 54.69
N ASN A 7 22.35 -26.60 54.15
CA ASN A 7 22.11 -26.26 52.73
C ASN A 7 22.55 -24.82 52.35
N THR A 8 23.48 -24.21 53.10
CA THR A 8 23.80 -22.78 53.03
C THR A 8 24.81 -22.43 51.94
N ALA A 9 25.76 -23.33 51.63
CA ALA A 9 26.81 -23.06 50.63
C ALA A 9 26.25 -22.99 49.20
N LEU A 10 25.28 -23.86 48.86
CA LEU A 10 24.63 -23.86 47.55
C LEU A 10 23.78 -22.60 47.34
N ALA A 11 23.11 -22.12 48.40
CA ALA A 11 22.36 -20.88 48.37
C ALA A 11 23.27 -19.67 48.08
N PHE A 12 24.48 -19.64 48.64
CA PHE A 12 25.45 -18.58 48.38
C PHE A 12 25.95 -18.57 46.94
N PHE A 13 26.28 -19.74 46.38
CA PHE A 13 26.71 -19.84 44.99
C PHE A 13 25.60 -19.43 44.01
N LEU A 14 24.35 -19.82 44.28
CA LEU A 14 23.20 -19.39 43.48
C LEU A 14 22.96 -17.88 43.60
N LEU A 15 23.20 -17.28 44.76
CA LEU A 15 23.08 -15.83 44.94
C LEU A 15 24.15 -15.06 44.14
N VAL A 16 25.40 -15.54 44.10
CA VAL A 16 26.47 -14.91 43.30
C VAL A 16 26.25 -15.13 41.80
N ALA A 17 25.78 -16.31 41.38
CA ALA A 17 25.39 -16.57 40.00
C ALA A 17 24.21 -15.69 39.57
N ALA A 18 23.19 -15.53 40.43
CA ALA A 18 22.09 -14.61 40.18
C ALA A 18 22.58 -13.15 40.09
N ALA A 19 23.48 -12.72 40.98
CA ALA A 19 24.04 -11.37 40.98
C ALA A 19 24.86 -11.06 39.71
N SER A 20 25.58 -12.04 39.17
CA SER A 20 26.33 -11.87 37.91
C SER A 20 25.42 -11.82 36.68
N LEU A 21 24.26 -12.48 36.69
CA LEU A 21 23.27 -12.28 35.63
C LEU A 21 22.65 -10.88 35.64
N LEU A 22 22.56 -10.22 36.80
CA LEU A 22 22.06 -8.83 36.87
C LEU A 22 23.03 -7.80 36.30
N SER A 23 24.32 -8.12 36.10
CA SER A 23 25.29 -7.16 35.54
C SER A 23 25.34 -7.17 34.00
N LEU A 24 24.51 -7.97 33.34
CA LEU A 24 24.41 -7.93 31.88
C LEU A 24 23.75 -6.60 31.45
N PRO A 25 24.44 -5.78 30.64
CA PRO A 25 23.83 -4.59 30.10
C PRO A 25 22.59 -4.98 29.28
N PRO A 26 21.46 -4.29 29.45
CA PRO A 26 20.22 -4.62 28.74
C PRO A 26 20.46 -4.55 27.22
N PRO A 27 19.84 -5.45 26.43
CA PRO A 27 19.89 -5.35 24.98
C PRO A 27 19.33 -3.99 24.57
N SER A 28 20.20 -3.12 24.07
CA SER A 28 19.81 -1.81 23.57
C SER A 28 18.99 -2.01 22.30
N LEU A 29 17.67 -1.81 22.40
CA LEU A 29 16.84 -1.61 21.21
C LEU A 29 17.37 -0.37 20.51
N ALA A 30 17.99 -0.57 19.34
CA ALA A 30 18.43 0.51 18.48
C ALA A 30 17.18 1.20 17.91
N VAL A 31 16.64 2.15 18.66
CA VAL A 31 15.63 3.09 18.16
C VAL A 31 16.35 4.01 17.19
N THR A 32 16.08 3.82 15.90
CA THR A 32 16.52 4.78 14.89
C THR A 32 15.84 6.12 15.11
N SER A 33 16.48 7.20 14.70
CA SER A 33 15.96 8.57 14.86
C SER A 33 14.50 8.70 14.38
N PRO A 34 13.63 9.42 15.10
CA PRO A 34 12.27 9.67 14.64
C PRO A 34 12.29 10.46 13.33
N TYR A 35 11.44 10.09 12.37
CA TYR A 35 11.28 10.86 11.14
C TYR A 35 10.71 12.24 11.48
N VAL A 36 11.53 13.27 11.28
CA VAL A 36 11.09 14.66 11.41
C VAL A 36 10.58 15.11 10.05
N ARG A 37 9.26 15.34 9.93
CA ARG A 37 8.69 15.89 8.69
C ARG A 37 9.35 17.23 8.37
N PRO A 38 9.82 17.44 7.13
CA PRO A 38 10.28 18.76 6.71
C PRO A 38 9.17 19.80 6.93
N LYS A 39 9.59 21.04 7.19
CA LYS A 39 8.67 22.19 7.25
C LYS A 39 7.86 22.26 5.94
N PRO A 40 6.57 22.69 5.98
CA PRO A 40 5.79 22.89 4.77
C PRO A 40 6.56 23.72 3.74
N ARG A 41 6.52 23.28 2.48
CA ARG A 41 7.12 24.00 1.35
C ARG A 41 6.15 25.11 0.91
N ALA A 42 6.68 26.08 0.19
CA ALA A 42 5.84 27.10 -0.45
C ALA A 42 4.82 26.44 -1.37
N THR A 43 3.58 26.93 -1.33
CA THR A 43 2.52 26.51 -2.26
C THR A 43 2.95 26.88 -3.67
N LEU A 44 3.05 25.88 -4.55
CA LEU A 44 3.27 26.11 -5.96
C LEU A 44 1.91 26.31 -6.64
N SER A 45 1.70 27.48 -7.22
CA SER A 45 0.54 27.78 -8.06
C SER A 45 0.84 27.30 -9.47
N LEU A 46 0.47 26.06 -9.80
CA LEU A 46 0.42 25.65 -11.19
C LEU A 46 -0.85 26.29 -11.78
N LEU A 47 -0.70 27.17 -12.76
CA LEU A 47 -1.83 27.63 -13.57
C LEU A 47 -2.46 26.37 -14.17
N LYS A 48 -3.73 26.11 -13.82
CA LYS A 48 -4.49 25.04 -14.45
C LYS A 48 -4.61 25.43 -15.93
N ASP A 49 -4.26 24.50 -16.81
CA ASP A 49 -4.43 24.67 -18.26
C ASP A 49 -5.86 25.12 -18.54
N ASP A 50 -6.08 25.88 -19.62
CA ASP A 50 -7.40 26.37 -20.07
C ASP A 50 -8.25 25.19 -20.60
N ASP A 51 -8.48 24.22 -19.72
CA ASP A 51 -9.32 23.06 -19.91
C ASP A 51 -10.77 23.44 -19.59
N ASP A 52 -11.70 22.95 -20.39
CA ASP A 52 -13.14 23.12 -20.16
C ASP A 52 -13.65 22.35 -18.93
N GLY A 53 -12.75 21.69 -18.21
CA GLY A 53 -13.00 20.87 -17.04
C GLY A 53 -13.66 19.54 -17.39
N ARG A 54 -13.89 19.23 -18.67
CA ARG A 54 -14.55 18.01 -19.12
C ARG A 54 -13.57 16.85 -19.30
N LYS A 55 -12.26 17.11 -19.28
CA LYS A 55 -11.23 16.07 -19.36
C LYS A 55 -11.32 15.10 -18.16
N PRO A 56 -11.40 13.78 -18.42
CA PRO A 56 -11.39 12.77 -17.36
C PRO A 56 -10.06 12.73 -16.59
N GLU A 57 -10.11 13.06 -15.31
CA GLU A 57 -9.03 12.93 -14.33
C GLU A 57 -9.25 11.68 -13.45
N GLN A 58 -8.17 11.18 -12.85
CA GLN A 58 -8.19 10.05 -11.90
C GLN A 58 -8.99 8.83 -12.36
N VAL A 59 -8.86 8.45 -13.64
CA VAL A 59 -9.60 7.30 -14.18
C VAL A 59 -9.14 6.02 -13.50
N HIS A 60 -10.10 5.27 -12.97
CA HIS A 60 -9.91 4.00 -12.28
C HIS A 60 -10.80 2.92 -12.91
N ILE A 61 -10.25 1.73 -13.09
CA ILE A 61 -10.92 0.58 -13.72
C ILE A 61 -10.79 -0.60 -12.78
N SER A 62 -11.90 -1.30 -12.54
CA SER A 62 -11.98 -2.47 -11.67
C SER A 62 -12.90 -3.54 -12.26
N ALA A 63 -12.65 -4.81 -11.94
CA ALA A 63 -13.55 -5.90 -12.31
C ALA A 63 -14.78 -5.91 -11.39
N VAL A 64 -15.97 -6.12 -11.94
CA VAL A 64 -17.24 -6.20 -11.19
C VAL A 64 -18.07 -7.37 -11.70
N GLY A 65 -17.72 -8.57 -11.27
CA GLY A 65 -18.31 -9.82 -11.77
C GLY A 65 -17.38 -10.53 -12.75
N SER A 66 -17.89 -11.56 -13.40
CA SER A 66 -17.10 -12.47 -14.25
C SER A 66 -16.74 -11.90 -15.63
N ASP A 67 -17.53 -10.96 -16.13
CA ASP A 67 -17.48 -10.47 -17.51
C ASP A 67 -17.80 -8.97 -17.58
N LYS A 68 -17.56 -8.23 -16.50
CA LYS A 68 -17.89 -6.80 -16.44
C LYS A 68 -16.79 -6.04 -15.74
N MET A 69 -16.62 -4.80 -16.17
CA MET A 69 -15.72 -3.84 -15.53
C MET A 69 -16.49 -2.60 -15.14
N ARG A 70 -16.10 -2.01 -14.02
CA ARG A 70 -16.50 -0.67 -13.60
C ARG A 70 -15.40 0.31 -13.93
N VAL A 71 -15.78 1.38 -14.60
CA VAL A 71 -14.93 2.52 -14.96
C VAL A 71 -15.44 3.73 -14.19
N THR A 72 -14.57 4.36 -13.42
CA THR A 72 -14.87 5.56 -12.65
C THR A 72 -13.86 6.65 -12.95
N TRP A 73 -14.29 7.90 -13.06
CA TRP A 73 -13.41 9.03 -13.30
C TRP A 73 -14.00 10.31 -12.72
N ILE A 74 -13.18 11.36 -12.67
CA ILE A 74 -13.59 12.67 -12.15
C ILE A 74 -13.43 13.72 -13.25
N THR A 75 -14.40 14.64 -13.38
CA THR A 75 -14.26 15.85 -14.20
C THR A 75 -14.50 17.09 -13.35
N GLY A 76 -13.89 18.22 -13.73
CA GLY A 76 -14.14 19.51 -13.07
C GLY A 76 -15.48 20.14 -13.46
N GLY A 77 -15.89 19.97 -14.71
CA GLY A 77 -17.14 20.48 -15.29
C GLY A 77 -18.14 19.36 -15.63
N ASP A 78 -19.32 19.75 -16.12
CA ASP A 78 -20.36 18.80 -16.52
C ASP A 78 -19.97 18.02 -17.77
N ALA A 79 -20.05 16.70 -17.66
CA ALA A 79 -19.57 15.75 -18.63
C ALA A 79 -20.48 14.52 -18.68
N PRO A 80 -20.70 13.92 -19.85
CA PRO A 80 -21.53 12.73 -19.93
C PRO A 80 -20.88 11.58 -19.16
N ALA A 81 -21.64 10.88 -18.31
CA ALA A 81 -21.22 9.63 -17.66
C ALA A 81 -21.30 8.45 -18.64
N THR A 82 -20.66 8.59 -19.80
CA THR A 82 -20.69 7.60 -20.87
C THR A 82 -19.29 7.07 -21.11
N VAL A 83 -19.18 5.75 -21.28
CA VAL A 83 -17.98 5.06 -21.74
C VAL A 83 -18.26 4.50 -23.12
N GLU A 84 -17.47 4.93 -24.10
CA GLU A 84 -17.43 4.32 -25.43
C GLU A 84 -16.29 3.30 -25.45
N TYR A 85 -16.53 2.10 -25.98
CA TYR A 85 -15.54 1.02 -25.95
C TYR A 85 -15.59 0.07 -27.14
N GLY A 86 -14.47 -0.60 -27.38
CA GLY A 86 -14.31 -1.57 -28.46
C GLY A 86 -13.04 -2.39 -28.30
N THR A 87 -12.83 -3.37 -29.17
CA THR A 87 -11.65 -4.25 -29.15
C THR A 87 -10.52 -3.76 -30.05
N THR A 88 -10.75 -2.69 -30.81
CA THR A 88 -9.80 -2.10 -31.75
C THR A 88 -9.62 -0.63 -31.39
N SER A 89 -8.37 -0.18 -31.25
CA SER A 89 -8.06 1.22 -30.94
C SER A 89 -8.70 2.16 -31.96
N GLY A 90 -9.31 3.24 -31.48
CA GLY A 90 -10.01 4.22 -32.30
C GLY A 90 -11.37 3.76 -32.84
N GLN A 91 -11.87 2.57 -32.50
CA GLN A 91 -13.16 2.06 -32.93
C GLN A 91 -13.99 1.61 -31.72
N TYR A 92 -15.10 2.32 -31.47
CA TYR A 92 -15.90 2.15 -30.26
C TYR A 92 -17.36 1.79 -30.59
N PRO A 93 -17.63 0.57 -31.08
CA PRO A 93 -18.98 0.16 -31.47
C PRO A 93 -19.93 -0.02 -30.29
N PHE A 94 -19.42 -0.07 -29.05
CA PHE A 94 -20.22 -0.23 -27.85
C PHE A 94 -20.18 1.03 -26.99
N SER A 95 -21.26 1.31 -26.29
CA SER A 95 -21.32 2.36 -25.28
C SER A 95 -22.12 1.91 -24.07
N ALA A 96 -21.81 2.49 -22.93
CA ALA A 96 -22.59 2.33 -21.70
C ALA A 96 -22.67 3.68 -20.99
N THR A 97 -23.84 3.93 -20.38
CA THR A 97 -24.09 5.13 -19.58
C THR A 97 -24.30 4.71 -18.14
N GLY A 98 -23.72 5.46 -17.22
CA GLY A 98 -23.88 5.24 -15.78
C GLY A 98 -24.32 6.51 -15.07
N SER A 99 -23.85 6.69 -13.84
CA SER A 99 -24.26 7.79 -12.96
C SER A 99 -23.15 8.81 -12.76
N THR A 100 -23.54 10.07 -12.53
CA THR A 100 -22.66 11.14 -12.05
C THR A 100 -23.08 11.53 -10.63
N ASN A 101 -22.13 11.57 -9.70
CA ASN A 101 -22.32 12.03 -8.32
C ASN A 101 -21.27 13.07 -7.94
N THR A 102 -21.46 13.77 -6.83
CA THR A 102 -20.45 14.66 -6.24
C THR A 102 -20.33 14.37 -4.75
N TYR A 103 -19.19 14.72 -4.17
CA TYR A 103 -18.92 14.58 -2.74
C TYR A 103 -18.55 15.94 -2.15
N SER A 104 -19.14 16.28 -1.01
CA SER A 104 -18.81 17.47 -0.25
C SER A 104 -18.56 17.13 1.23
N TYR A 105 -17.56 17.77 1.82
CA TYR A 105 -17.22 17.63 3.23
C TYR A 105 -16.63 18.93 3.79
N VAL A 106 -17.34 19.56 4.72
CA VAL A 106 -16.98 20.86 5.32
C VAL A 106 -16.81 21.93 4.22
N LEU A 107 -15.58 22.31 3.87
CA LEU A 107 -15.28 23.27 2.80
C LEU A 107 -14.82 22.58 1.50
N TYR A 108 -14.61 21.27 1.53
CA TYR A 108 -14.19 20.50 0.36
C TYR A 108 -15.38 20.16 -0.53
N HIS A 109 -15.22 20.38 -1.82
CA HIS A 109 -16.14 19.94 -2.87
C HIS A 109 -15.33 19.17 -3.92
N SER A 110 -15.78 17.98 -4.29
CA SER A 110 -15.18 17.22 -5.38
C SER A 110 -15.62 17.78 -6.73
N GLY A 111 -14.95 17.36 -7.79
CA GLY A 111 -15.52 17.39 -9.14
C GLY A 111 -16.68 16.40 -9.29
N ASN A 112 -17.17 16.28 -10.53
CA ASN A 112 -18.18 15.31 -10.92
C ASN A 112 -17.56 13.91 -11.01
N ILE A 113 -18.05 12.98 -10.21
CA ILE A 113 -17.61 11.60 -10.09
C ILE A 113 -18.53 10.75 -10.97
N HIS A 114 -18.00 10.25 -12.07
CA HIS A 114 -18.72 9.37 -12.98
C HIS A 114 -18.44 7.91 -12.65
N ASP A 115 -19.47 7.08 -12.76
CA ASP A 115 -19.42 5.65 -12.48
C ASP A 115 -20.23 4.86 -13.51
N VAL A 116 -19.55 4.00 -14.27
CA VAL A 116 -20.16 3.21 -15.35
C VAL A 116 -19.72 1.77 -15.26
N VAL A 117 -20.66 0.84 -15.37
CA VAL A 117 -20.37 -0.60 -15.53
C VAL A 117 -20.56 -0.97 -16.99
N ILE A 118 -19.53 -1.56 -17.59
CA ILE A 118 -19.50 -2.06 -18.97
C ILE A 118 -19.51 -3.58 -19.01
N GLY A 119 -20.01 -4.14 -20.11
CA GLY A 119 -20.05 -5.57 -20.40
C GLY A 119 -21.41 -6.04 -20.95
N PRO A 120 -21.57 -7.34 -21.21
CA PRO A 120 -20.61 -8.41 -20.96
C PRO A 120 -19.36 -8.32 -21.86
N LEU A 121 -18.18 -8.54 -21.29
CA LEU A 121 -16.88 -8.48 -21.93
C LEU A 121 -16.36 -9.89 -22.20
N GLN A 122 -15.68 -10.06 -23.34
CA GLN A 122 -15.10 -11.35 -23.69
C GLN A 122 -13.84 -11.61 -22.85
N PRO A 123 -13.68 -12.82 -22.28
CA PRO A 123 -12.55 -13.13 -21.44
C PRO A 123 -11.24 -13.09 -22.21
N SER A 124 -10.15 -12.71 -21.53
CA SER A 124 -8.82 -12.60 -22.13
C SER A 124 -8.69 -11.62 -23.31
N THR A 125 -9.70 -10.75 -23.53
CA THR A 125 -9.75 -9.77 -24.62
C THR A 125 -9.31 -8.39 -24.12
N THR A 126 -8.49 -7.71 -24.92
CA THR A 126 -8.13 -6.31 -24.67
C THR A 126 -9.19 -5.40 -25.27
N TYR A 127 -9.65 -4.46 -24.48
CA TYR A 127 -10.58 -3.42 -24.87
C TYR A 127 -9.95 -2.05 -24.72
N PHE A 128 -10.42 -1.14 -25.57
CA PHE A 128 -10.06 0.27 -25.63
C PHE A 128 -11.30 1.09 -25.26
N TYR A 129 -11.09 2.17 -24.49
CA TYR A 129 -12.15 2.94 -23.88
C TYR A 129 -11.90 4.44 -24.00
N ARG A 130 -12.99 5.19 -24.14
CA ARG A 130 -13.04 6.65 -23.97
C ARG A 130 -14.12 7.02 -22.98
N CYS A 131 -13.80 7.96 -22.11
CA CYS A 131 -14.71 8.43 -21.06
C CYS A 131 -15.23 9.81 -21.44
N SER A 132 -16.50 10.08 -21.14
CA SER A 132 -17.14 11.40 -21.34
C SER A 132 -17.03 11.98 -22.75
N ASN A 133 -16.97 11.12 -23.76
CA ASN A 133 -16.74 11.48 -25.16
C ASN A 133 -15.45 12.30 -25.38
N ASP A 134 -14.50 12.28 -24.43
CA ASP A 134 -13.21 12.95 -24.55
C ASP A 134 -12.39 12.30 -25.67
N THR A 135 -11.96 13.08 -26.65
CA THR A 135 -11.14 12.61 -27.79
C THR A 135 -9.64 12.66 -27.47
N SER A 136 -9.24 13.25 -26.34
CA SER A 136 -7.83 13.50 -26.04
C SER A 136 -7.09 12.26 -25.52
N ARG A 137 -7.82 11.30 -24.93
CA ARG A 137 -7.22 10.11 -24.32
C ARG A 137 -8.01 8.84 -24.59
N GLU A 138 -7.30 7.80 -25.03
CA GLU A 138 -7.79 6.42 -25.06
C GLU A 138 -7.16 5.63 -23.91
N LEU A 139 -7.96 4.82 -23.23
CA LEU A 139 -7.54 3.89 -22.19
C LEU A 139 -7.59 2.46 -22.73
N ARG A 140 -6.80 1.56 -22.16
CA ARG A 140 -6.84 0.14 -22.49
C ARG A 140 -6.86 -0.72 -21.23
N ALA A 141 -7.67 -1.76 -21.22
CA ALA A 141 -7.72 -2.76 -20.16
C ALA A 141 -7.99 -4.14 -20.78
N ARG A 142 -7.52 -5.19 -20.12
CA ARG A 142 -7.71 -6.57 -20.56
C ARG A 142 -8.68 -7.26 -19.62
N GLU A 143 -9.77 -7.79 -20.17
CA GLU A 143 -10.73 -8.60 -19.42
C GLU A 143 -10.06 -9.89 -18.94
N ALA A 144 -10.39 -10.32 -17.73
CA ALA A 144 -9.81 -11.51 -17.15
C ALA A 144 -10.18 -12.75 -17.99
N GLY A 145 -9.29 -13.72 -18.05
CA GLY A 145 -9.64 -15.02 -18.63
C GLY A 145 -10.61 -15.75 -17.72
N GLY A 146 -11.80 -16.12 -18.20
CA GLY A 146 -12.75 -17.01 -17.54
C GLY A 146 -12.28 -18.47 -17.49
N GLY A 147 -10.97 -18.69 -17.29
CA GLY A 147 -10.34 -19.99 -17.34
C GLY A 147 -10.61 -20.81 -16.09
N GLU A 148 -11.74 -21.50 -16.04
CA GLU A 148 -11.98 -22.66 -15.15
C GLU A 148 -10.91 -23.77 -15.36
N ARG A 149 -10.06 -23.69 -16.41
CA ARG A 149 -9.12 -24.75 -16.78
C ARG A 149 -7.70 -24.65 -16.18
N ASP A 150 -7.32 -23.54 -15.55
CA ASP A 150 -5.97 -23.43 -14.94
C ASP A 150 -5.97 -23.54 -13.41
N ALA A 151 -7.16 -23.63 -12.80
CA ALA A 151 -7.31 -24.00 -11.40
C ALA A 151 -7.13 -25.51 -11.16
N ARG A 152 -6.75 -26.29 -12.19
CA ARG A 152 -6.21 -27.64 -11.95
C ARG A 152 -4.86 -27.44 -11.29
N ALA A 153 -4.90 -27.29 -9.97
CA ALA A 153 -3.77 -27.47 -9.10
C ALA A 153 -3.04 -28.72 -9.58
N VAL A 154 -1.96 -28.51 -10.33
CA VAL A 154 -0.97 -29.55 -10.50
C VAL A 154 -0.39 -29.62 -9.12
N ASP A 155 -0.90 -30.57 -8.35
CA ASP A 155 -0.42 -30.92 -7.02
C ASP A 155 1.00 -31.46 -7.21
N VAL A 156 1.95 -30.55 -7.46
CA VAL A 156 3.37 -30.84 -7.47
C VAL A 156 3.74 -30.91 -5.99
N ALA A 157 3.44 -32.07 -5.41
CA ALA A 157 3.91 -32.42 -4.09
C ALA A 157 5.42 -32.14 -4.01
N PRO A 158 5.90 -31.46 -2.97
CA PRO A 158 7.30 -31.09 -2.86
C PRO A 158 8.16 -32.34 -2.72
N GLU A 159 8.90 -32.67 -3.79
CA GLU A 159 9.94 -33.69 -3.81
C GLU A 159 10.95 -33.37 -2.70
N ARG A 160 10.96 -34.17 -1.64
CA ARG A 160 11.85 -34.03 -0.48
C ARG A 160 13.29 -34.26 -0.90
N ARG A 161 13.95 -33.25 -1.46
CA ARG A 161 15.40 -33.29 -1.69
C ARG A 161 16.11 -33.33 -0.34
N ARG A 162 16.83 -34.44 -0.12
CA ARG A 162 17.58 -34.76 1.09
C ARG A 162 18.52 -33.61 1.49
N ARG A 163 18.49 -33.29 2.77
CA ARG A 163 19.43 -32.42 3.51
C ARG A 163 20.88 -32.69 3.08
N GLY A 164 21.45 -31.80 2.28
CA GLY A 164 22.90 -31.68 2.10
C GLY A 164 23.40 -30.54 2.99
N GLY A 165 24.07 -30.86 4.09
CA GLY A 165 24.67 -29.88 4.98
C GLY A 165 25.90 -29.24 4.35
N GLY A 166 25.88 -27.93 4.17
CA GLY A 166 27.05 -27.12 3.79
C GLY A 166 27.16 -25.92 4.71
N ARG A 167 28.24 -25.87 5.51
CA ARG A 167 28.53 -24.79 6.46
C ARG A 167 28.68 -23.45 5.72
N ARG A 168 27.94 -22.42 6.13
CA ARG A 168 28.18 -21.03 5.70
C ARG A 168 29.26 -20.40 6.60
N PRO A 169 30.35 -19.84 6.06
CA PRO A 169 31.27 -19.02 6.83
C PRO A 169 30.64 -17.65 7.09
N GLY A 170 30.74 -17.18 8.33
CA GLY A 170 30.35 -15.83 8.72
C GLY A 170 31.26 -14.79 8.06
N LEU A 171 30.65 -13.77 7.47
CA LEU A 171 31.34 -12.56 7.05
C LEU A 171 30.87 -11.45 7.98
N ASP A 172 31.72 -11.19 8.97
CA ASP A 172 31.58 -10.14 9.96
C ASP A 172 31.75 -8.78 9.27
N HIS A 173 30.65 -8.04 9.08
CA HIS A 173 30.74 -6.62 8.73
C HIS A 173 30.34 -5.76 9.93
N GLN A 174 31.37 -5.27 10.61
CA GLN A 174 31.35 -4.43 11.79
C GLN A 174 30.88 -3.01 11.44
N PRO A 175 29.78 -2.48 12.02
CA PRO A 175 29.33 -1.10 11.77
C PRO A 175 30.20 -0.10 12.53
N ARG A 176 30.72 0.93 11.83
CA ARG A 176 31.47 2.04 12.42
C ARG A 176 30.59 2.86 13.36
N LEU A 177 31.01 2.96 14.62
CA LEU A 177 30.46 3.85 15.65
C LEU A 177 30.83 5.31 15.33
N GLN A 178 29.84 6.19 15.16
CA GLN A 178 30.06 7.65 15.19
C GLN A 178 29.72 8.18 16.59
N PRO A 179 30.64 8.87 17.29
CA PRO A 179 30.42 9.35 18.65
C PRO A 179 29.72 10.72 18.67
N GLY A 180 28.76 10.86 19.60
CA GLY A 180 28.44 12.13 20.27
C GLY A 180 27.35 12.98 19.62
N LEU A 181 26.11 12.84 20.09
CA LEU A 181 25.14 13.94 20.07
C LEU A 181 24.16 13.79 21.24
N GLN A 182 24.18 14.81 22.11
CA GLN A 182 23.43 14.88 23.36
C GLN A 182 21.92 14.93 23.08
N GLN A 183 21.15 14.14 23.84
CA GLN A 183 19.71 14.04 23.76
C GLN A 183 19.06 15.35 24.27
N VAL A 184 18.42 16.10 23.38
CA VAL A 184 17.60 17.27 23.76
C VAL A 184 16.16 16.80 23.94
N THR A 185 15.68 16.85 25.18
CA THR A 185 14.30 16.47 25.53
C THR A 185 13.33 17.63 25.22
N PRO A 186 12.23 17.40 24.47
CA PRO A 186 11.28 18.45 24.13
C PRO A 186 10.31 18.74 25.29
N SER A 187 10.12 20.02 25.62
CA SER A 187 9.16 20.50 26.62
C SER A 187 7.82 20.85 25.97
N ILE A 188 6.78 20.09 26.29
CA ILE A 188 5.39 20.31 25.86
C ILE A 188 4.78 21.43 26.71
N HIS A 189 4.53 22.60 26.12
CA HIS A 189 3.76 23.65 26.75
C HIS A 189 2.35 23.69 26.15
N GLN A 190 1.41 23.06 26.84
CA GLN A 190 -0.02 23.09 26.56
C GLN A 190 -0.57 24.47 26.94
N LYS A 191 -0.91 25.32 25.95
CA LYS A 191 -1.69 26.54 26.18
C LYS A 191 -3.09 26.37 25.62
N PHE A 192 -3.98 25.90 26.48
CA PHE A 192 -5.42 26.06 26.33
C PHE A 192 -5.73 27.56 26.54
N ARG A 193 -6.29 28.23 25.53
CA ARG A 193 -7.06 29.47 25.75
C ARG A 193 -8.47 29.24 25.24
N MET A 194 -9.41 29.38 26.17
CA MET A 194 -10.84 29.57 25.93
C MET A 194 -11.08 30.77 25.01
#